data_AF-A0A918IQ12-F1
#
_entry.id   AF-A0A918IQ12-F1
#
_cell.length_a   1.000
_cell.length_b   1.000
_cell.length_c   1.000
_cell.angle_alpha   90.00
_cell.angle_beta   90.00
_cell.angle_gamma   90.00
#
_symmetry.space_group_name_H-M   'P 1'
#
loop_
_entity.id
_entity.type
_entity.pdbx_description
1 polymer ?
#
loop_
_entity_poly.entity_id
_entity_poly.type
_entity_poly.pdbx_seq_one_letter_code
_entity_poly.pdbx_strand_id
1 'polypeptide(L)'
;MYTKNKISNRRIGLLSVLALFFLPLIFTACNDDDTEFVGDPFFIIEENPTGLAVGVSGDTKSYVVRSNRPWQIVPQGESHWAKTFPIEGKDDGIFKVIISENDTFDPRTINFVFVVDGKEQPLLFRVDQEANVPYITLDDEEKGIAVPSAESELNIHVKANVEWIYTLENGSWLTEIAVLENGIKLRAERNSGEERSTKVKISSAQHPSLDKEIVITQSAGNIILEENFDWLTYGSTIFYDTSGEKRMDSWTSDEKERGWTSTENTNSSNQQLVYARTGFVKLGKTNYGGDLTSPTLSNLEQTSNVRVTFKAVPYQTKGGTRDTNTLNIEALGAGTPSVNSLTIDNWPDYDADPECTEVWQAETAKYEFIITGADASTRIKLLGGAYDLSSASPNKNRIFIDDIKVEIID
;
A
#
# COMPACT_ATOMS: atom_id res chain seq x y z
N MET A 1 17.22 -11.74 -18.72
CA MET A 1 17.08 -10.51 -19.53
C MET A 1 17.54 -9.35 -18.66
N TYR A 2 18.48 -8.52 -19.11
CA TYR A 2 19.01 -7.40 -18.31
C TYR A 2 18.34 -6.11 -18.76
N THR A 3 17.45 -5.55 -17.94
CA THR A 3 16.77 -4.28 -18.23
C THR A 3 17.16 -3.26 -17.16
N LYS A 4 17.69 -2.10 -17.60
CA LYS A 4 18.10 -0.99 -16.72
C LYS A 4 16.99 0.03 -16.62
N ASN A 5 16.63 0.44 -15.41
CA ASN A 5 15.85 1.66 -15.21
C ASN A 5 16.79 2.87 -15.44
N LYS A 6 16.38 3.84 -16.24
CA LYS A 6 17.21 5.00 -16.61
C LYS A 6 16.51 6.27 -16.12
N ILE A 7 17.01 6.85 -15.03
CA ILE A 7 16.51 8.12 -14.51
C ILE A 7 16.83 9.21 -15.54
N SER A 8 15.81 9.73 -16.22
CA SER A 8 15.95 10.81 -17.21
C SER A 8 15.58 12.14 -16.56
N ASN A 9 16.58 12.94 -16.18
CA ASN A 9 16.39 14.33 -15.80
C ASN A 9 16.27 15.21 -17.05
N ARG A 10 15.03 15.49 -17.47
CA ARG A 10 14.75 16.48 -18.52
C ARG A 10 14.89 17.90 -17.94
N ARG A 11 15.99 18.56 -18.29
CA ARG A 11 16.14 20.02 -18.16
C ARG A 11 15.21 20.71 -19.17
N ILE A 12 14.29 21.54 -18.68
CA ILE A 12 13.54 22.49 -19.50
C ILE A 12 14.26 23.83 -19.38
N GLY A 13 14.99 24.20 -20.42
CA GLY A 13 15.42 25.58 -20.63
C GLY A 13 14.35 26.35 -21.37
N LEU A 14 14.06 27.57 -20.92
CA LEU A 14 13.43 28.58 -21.77
C LEU A 14 14.05 29.95 -21.48
N LEU A 15 14.78 30.45 -22.47
CA LEU A 15 15.12 31.86 -22.62
C LEU A 15 13.85 32.69 -22.83
N SER A 16 13.77 33.86 -22.21
CA SER A 16 12.98 34.99 -22.70
C SER A 16 13.72 36.31 -22.44
N VAL A 17 13.94 37.03 -23.53
CA VAL A 17 14.58 38.35 -23.67
C VAL A 17 13.49 39.44 -23.61
N LEU A 18 13.94 40.70 -23.43
CA LEU A 18 13.22 42.00 -23.54
C LEU A 18 12.60 42.53 -22.23
N ALA A 19 12.68 43.82 -21.87
CA ALA A 19 13.22 45.00 -22.54
C ALA A 19 13.60 46.07 -21.50
N LEU A 20 14.60 46.89 -21.84
CA LEU A 20 14.93 48.13 -21.14
C LEU A 20 13.78 49.16 -21.27
N PHE A 21 13.45 49.80 -20.16
CA PHE A 21 12.93 51.17 -20.16
C PHE A 21 13.77 52.01 -19.19
N PHE A 22 14.53 52.95 -19.76
CA PHE A 22 15.26 54.00 -19.05
C PHE A 22 14.27 55.07 -18.60
N LEU A 23 14.18 55.31 -17.28
CA LEU A 23 13.66 56.56 -16.71
C LEU A 23 14.69 57.08 -15.70
N PRO A 24 15.23 58.31 -15.85
CA PRO A 24 16.17 58.86 -14.89
C PRO A 24 15.41 59.45 -13.71
N LEU A 25 15.38 58.73 -12.59
CA LEU A 25 15.07 59.33 -11.29
C LEU A 25 16.37 59.90 -10.73
N ILE A 26 16.42 61.23 -10.73
CA ILE A 26 17.43 62.03 -10.05
C ILE A 26 17.29 61.73 -8.55
N PHE A 27 18.04 60.77 -8.04
CA PHE A 27 18.28 60.66 -6.61
C PHE A 27 19.35 61.67 -6.25
N THR A 28 18.92 62.69 -5.53
CA THR A 28 19.76 63.57 -4.72
C THR A 28 20.68 62.71 -3.87
N ALA A 29 21.98 62.81 -4.11
CA ALA A 29 23.01 62.32 -3.21
C ALA A 29 22.94 63.15 -1.91
N CYS A 30 22.28 62.61 -0.89
CA CYS A 30 22.62 62.97 0.48
C CYS A 30 23.90 62.18 0.81
N ASN A 31 25.03 62.87 0.76
CA ASN A 31 26.19 62.49 1.55
C ASN A 31 25.81 62.72 3.02
N ASP A 32 25.42 61.66 3.71
CA ASP A 32 25.55 61.60 5.16
C ASP A 32 26.82 60.79 5.46
N ASP A 33 27.96 61.48 5.39
CA ASP A 33 29.14 61.05 6.14
C ASP A 33 28.95 61.52 7.59
N ASP A 34 29.21 60.57 8.50
CA ASP A 34 29.44 60.69 9.93
C ASP A 34 28.26 60.93 10.89
N THR A 35 27.86 59.84 11.55
CA THR A 35 28.18 59.74 12.98
C THR A 35 28.28 58.28 13.43
N GLU A 36 29.54 57.87 13.58
CA GLU A 36 30.09 57.19 14.75
C GLU A 36 29.21 56.10 15.37
N PHE A 37 29.45 54.86 14.95
CA PHE A 37 29.06 53.73 15.78
C PHE A 37 29.55 53.94 17.23
N VAL A 38 28.61 54.03 18.17
CA VAL A 38 28.90 54.36 19.57
C VAL A 38 29.46 53.14 20.30
N GLY A 39 30.60 53.31 20.97
CA GLY A 39 31.27 52.26 21.74
C GLY A 39 32.13 51.31 20.89
N ASP A 40 32.84 50.44 21.59
CA ASP A 40 33.73 49.45 20.97
C ASP A 40 32.93 48.52 20.03
N PRO A 41 33.46 48.17 18.83
CA PRO A 41 32.81 47.22 17.93
C PRO A 41 32.57 45.87 18.60
N PHE A 42 31.35 45.34 18.49
CA PHE A 42 31.05 43.97 18.89
C PHE A 42 30.11 43.28 17.90
N PHE A 43 30.28 41.96 17.81
CA PHE A 43 29.40 41.06 17.09
C PHE A 43 29.37 39.73 17.84
N ILE A 44 28.19 39.34 18.32
CA ILE A 44 27.98 38.14 19.11
C ILE A 44 26.75 37.44 18.57
N ILE A 45 26.81 36.12 18.41
CA ILE A 45 25.61 35.30 18.25
C ILE A 45 25.23 34.84 19.65
N GLU A 46 24.00 35.08 20.08
CA GLU A 46 23.54 34.65 21.41
C GLU A 46 23.83 33.17 21.63
N GLU A 47 24.26 32.82 22.86
CA GLU A 47 24.70 31.47 23.25
C GLU A 47 26.05 31.01 22.63
N ASN A 48 26.67 31.84 21.78
CA ASN A 48 27.94 31.56 21.10
C ASN A 48 27.99 30.20 20.36
N PRO A 49 26.98 29.85 19.54
CA PRO A 49 27.02 28.64 18.75
C PRO A 49 28.14 28.72 17.72
N THR A 50 28.90 27.63 17.60
CA THR A 50 29.96 27.49 16.58
C THR A 50 29.45 26.75 15.33
N GLY A 51 28.19 26.33 15.32
CA GLY A 51 27.64 25.57 14.22
C GLY A 51 26.28 24.93 14.46
N LEU A 52 25.92 24.06 13.52
CA LEU A 52 24.68 23.30 13.48
C LEU A 52 24.96 21.91 12.90
N ALA A 53 24.54 20.86 13.62
CA ALA A 53 24.49 19.50 13.08
C ALA A 53 23.04 19.14 12.75
N VAL A 54 22.78 18.64 11.55
CA VAL A 54 21.45 18.24 11.08
C VAL A 54 21.45 16.84 10.48
N GLY A 55 20.33 16.15 10.67
CA GLY A 55 20.08 14.88 9.98
C GLY A 55 19.79 15.06 8.50
N VAL A 56 19.53 13.93 7.84
CA VAL A 56 19.33 13.82 6.38
C VAL A 56 18.26 14.78 5.86
N SER A 57 17.12 14.90 6.56
CA SER A 57 15.98 15.73 6.13
C SER A 57 16.24 17.25 6.14
N GLY A 58 17.36 17.70 6.70
CA GLY A 58 17.64 19.12 6.89
C GLY A 58 16.85 19.73 8.07
N ASP A 59 17.00 21.03 8.26
CA ASP A 59 16.36 21.79 9.34
C ASP A 59 16.36 23.30 9.02
N THR A 60 15.51 24.06 9.70
CA THR A 60 15.57 25.52 9.71
C THR A 60 15.70 26.03 11.13
N LYS A 61 16.86 26.62 11.45
CA LYS A 61 17.15 27.13 12.80
C LYS A 61 17.42 28.63 12.79
N SER A 62 16.88 29.34 13.79
CA SER A 62 17.05 30.79 13.94
C SER A 62 18.09 31.10 15.01
N TYR A 63 18.84 32.17 14.78
CA TYR A 63 19.91 32.66 15.65
C TYR A 63 19.78 34.16 15.84
N VAL A 64 19.94 34.63 17.08
CA VAL A 64 19.92 36.06 17.41
C VAL A 64 21.35 36.58 17.37
N VAL A 65 21.56 37.66 16.63
CA VAL A 65 22.80 38.41 16.55
C VAL A 65 22.67 39.67 17.40
N ARG A 66 23.69 39.95 18.19
CA ARG A 66 23.91 41.21 18.89
C ARG A 66 25.10 41.94 18.26
N SER A 67 24.87 43.10 17.67
CA SER A 67 25.96 43.86 17.03
C SER A 67 25.67 45.34 16.90
N ASN A 68 26.64 46.18 17.22
CA ASN A 68 26.62 47.61 16.95
C ASN A 68 27.34 47.99 15.64
N ARG A 69 27.52 47.03 14.71
CA ARG A 69 28.17 47.21 13.41
C ARG A 69 27.39 46.45 12.33
N PRO A 70 27.43 46.90 11.06
CA PRO A 70 26.88 46.13 9.96
C PRO A 70 27.61 44.80 9.82
N TRP A 71 26.84 43.76 9.54
CA TRP A 71 27.32 42.40 9.43
C TRP A 71 26.78 41.72 8.19
N GLN A 72 27.55 40.80 7.63
CA GLN A 72 27.19 39.97 6.49
C GLN A 72 27.60 38.52 6.75
N ILE A 73 26.80 37.57 6.27
CA ILE A 73 27.06 36.13 6.35
C ILE A 73 27.47 35.65 4.97
N VAL A 74 28.68 35.12 4.84
CA VAL A 74 29.26 34.69 3.57
C VAL A 74 29.53 33.19 3.60
N PRO A 75 28.91 32.38 2.72
CA PRO A 75 29.22 30.96 2.63
C PRO A 75 30.61 30.73 2.05
N GLN A 76 31.34 29.77 2.64
CA GLN A 76 32.65 29.32 2.16
C GLN A 76 32.48 28.03 1.34
N GLY A 77 31.94 28.17 0.13
CA GLY A 77 31.71 27.08 -0.81
C GLY A 77 30.33 27.10 -1.45
N GLU A 78 29.94 25.99 -2.08
CA GLU A 78 28.62 25.86 -2.72
C GLU A 78 27.50 25.80 -1.68
N SER A 79 26.64 26.81 -1.67
CA SER A 79 25.61 27.02 -0.64
C SER A 79 24.17 26.76 -1.12
N HIS A 80 23.98 25.99 -2.19
CA HIS A 80 22.64 25.75 -2.74
C HIS A 80 21.74 24.95 -1.78
N TRP A 81 22.33 24.07 -0.97
CA TRP A 81 21.66 23.21 0.01
C TRP A 81 21.63 23.80 1.44
N ALA A 82 22.46 24.81 1.73
CA ALA A 82 22.55 25.47 3.02
C ALA A 82 22.57 26.99 2.83
N LYS A 83 21.50 27.67 3.25
CA LYS A 83 21.31 29.11 3.02
C LYS A 83 21.09 29.85 4.33
N THR A 84 21.45 31.13 4.36
CA THR A 84 21.09 32.02 5.45
C THR A 84 20.12 33.12 5.01
N PHE A 85 19.26 33.56 5.94
CA PHE A 85 18.34 34.67 5.67
C PHE A 85 17.98 35.45 6.95
N PRO A 86 18.10 36.79 6.97
CA PRO A 86 18.79 37.61 5.96
C PRO A 86 20.29 37.30 5.92
N ILE A 87 20.95 37.65 4.81
CA ILE A 87 22.41 37.47 4.64
C ILE A 87 23.21 38.66 5.18
N GLU A 88 22.56 39.75 5.56
CA GLU A 88 23.19 40.96 6.10
C GLU A 88 22.26 41.67 7.09
N GLY A 89 22.84 42.51 7.94
CA GLY A 89 22.14 43.36 8.91
C GLY A 89 22.99 44.58 9.31
N LYS A 90 22.37 45.57 9.97
CA LYS A 90 23.03 46.84 10.36
C LYS A 90 23.17 47.04 11.87
N ASP A 91 22.45 46.24 12.65
CA ASP A 91 22.37 46.27 14.12
C ASP A 91 22.02 44.84 14.61
N ASP A 92 21.56 44.70 15.85
CA ASP A 92 20.91 43.49 16.35
C ASP A 92 19.89 42.90 15.35
N GLY A 93 19.81 41.57 15.29
CA GLY A 93 18.92 40.92 14.34
C GLY A 93 18.75 39.44 14.57
N ILE A 94 17.94 38.81 13.71
CA ILE A 94 17.76 37.37 13.67
C ILE A 94 18.10 36.90 12.27
N PHE A 95 18.97 35.89 12.16
CA PHE A 95 19.15 35.16 10.91
C PHE A 95 18.72 33.71 11.06
N LYS A 96 18.27 33.12 9.96
CA LYS A 96 17.95 31.70 9.84
C LYS A 96 19.06 31.01 9.09
N VAL A 97 19.36 29.78 9.47
CA VAL A 97 20.08 28.79 8.68
C VAL A 97 19.05 27.79 8.17
N ILE A 98 18.94 27.65 6.85
CA ILE A 98 17.95 26.83 6.15
C ILE A 98 18.71 25.73 5.41
N ILE A 99 18.58 24.50 5.87
CA ILE A 99 19.27 23.32 5.33
C ILE A 99 18.26 22.44 4.60
N SER A 100 18.52 22.15 3.32
CA SER A 100 17.73 21.24 2.49
C SER A 100 18.11 19.78 2.76
N GLU A 101 17.24 18.85 2.39
CA GLU A 101 17.53 17.41 2.47
C GLU A 101 18.83 17.03 1.75
N ASN A 102 19.61 16.12 2.33
CA ASN A 102 20.75 15.48 1.67
C ASN A 102 20.30 14.19 0.98
N ASP A 103 20.14 14.24 -0.34
CA ASP A 103 19.79 13.11 -1.19
C ASP A 103 21.02 12.26 -1.60
N THR A 104 22.22 12.65 -1.16
CA THR A 104 23.48 11.95 -1.45
C THR A 104 23.92 11.04 -0.31
N PHE A 105 24.75 10.05 -0.62
CA PHE A 105 25.31 9.10 0.37
C PHE A 105 26.62 9.58 1.01
N ASP A 106 27.01 10.83 0.74
CA ASP A 106 28.17 11.45 1.36
C ASP A 106 27.70 12.50 2.38
N PRO A 107 28.30 12.56 3.58
CA PRO A 107 28.05 13.67 4.49
C PRO A 107 28.59 14.94 3.87
N ARG A 108 27.93 16.07 4.12
CA ARG A 108 28.33 17.36 3.54
C ARG A 108 28.43 18.43 4.60
N THR A 109 29.40 19.31 4.39
CA THR A 109 29.75 20.38 5.35
C THR A 109 29.88 21.69 4.61
N ILE A 110 29.42 22.79 5.23
CA ILE A 110 29.72 24.15 4.79
C ILE A 110 30.09 25.01 5.99
N ASN A 111 30.98 25.98 5.78
CA ASN A 111 31.25 27.02 6.77
C ASN A 111 30.66 28.34 6.30
N PHE A 112 30.11 29.11 7.23
CA PHE A 112 29.78 30.51 7.03
C PHE A 112 30.75 31.38 7.81
N VAL A 113 31.22 32.43 7.14
CA VAL A 113 32.06 33.47 7.72
C VAL A 113 31.20 34.70 7.97
N PHE A 114 31.41 35.35 9.10
CA PHE A 114 30.81 36.66 9.37
C PHE A 114 31.80 37.77 9.00
N VAL A 115 31.33 38.73 8.22
CA VAL A 115 32.06 39.96 7.90
C VAL A 115 31.38 41.09 8.66
N VAL A 116 32.11 41.78 9.54
CA VAL A 116 31.58 42.85 10.39
C VAL A 116 32.37 44.11 10.11
N ASP A 117 31.69 45.21 9.77
CA ASP A 117 32.32 46.48 9.38
C ASP A 117 33.39 46.29 8.28
N GLY A 118 33.08 45.44 7.29
CA GLY A 118 33.99 45.09 6.20
C GLY A 118 35.17 44.20 6.57
N LYS A 119 35.27 43.71 7.83
CA LYS A 119 36.34 42.84 8.31
C LYS A 119 35.82 41.44 8.64
N GLU A 120 36.44 40.45 8.03
CA GLU A 120 36.21 39.03 8.34
C GLU A 120 36.51 38.74 9.81
N GLN A 121 35.56 38.08 10.47
CA GLN A 121 35.67 37.66 11.85
C GLN A 121 36.28 36.26 11.93
N PRO A 122 37.03 35.92 12.99
CA PRO A 122 37.57 34.58 13.20
C PRO A 122 36.49 33.53 13.50
N LEU A 123 35.25 33.96 13.78
CA LEU A 123 34.12 33.09 14.05
C LEU A 123 33.64 32.41 12.76
N LEU A 124 33.82 31.09 12.69
CA LEU A 124 33.20 30.24 11.68
C LEU A 124 31.92 29.62 12.25
N PHE A 125 30.87 29.63 11.45
CA PHE A 125 29.67 28.87 11.73
C PHE A 125 29.64 27.65 10.81
N ARG A 126 29.93 26.48 11.39
CA ARG A 126 30.01 25.23 10.65
C ARG A 126 28.65 24.52 10.62
N VAL A 127 28.19 24.14 9.44
CA VAL A 127 27.03 23.25 9.28
C VAL A 127 27.54 21.89 8.83
N ASP A 128 27.26 20.86 9.61
CA ASP A 128 27.48 19.46 9.25
C ASP A 128 26.14 18.77 9.02
N GLN A 129 25.97 18.12 7.87
CA GLN A 129 24.79 17.34 7.54
C GLN A 129 25.15 15.88 7.27
N GLU A 130 24.38 14.98 7.88
CA GLU A 130 24.52 13.54 7.71
C GLU A 130 24.28 13.10 6.25
N ALA A 131 24.93 12.01 5.85
CA ALA A 131 24.67 11.31 4.59
C ALA A 131 23.30 10.62 4.61
N ASN A 132 22.66 10.50 3.45
CA ASN A 132 21.55 9.57 3.29
C ASN A 132 22.07 8.12 3.41
N VAL A 133 21.18 7.20 3.78
CA VAL A 133 21.50 5.77 3.90
C VAL A 133 20.88 5.03 2.71
N PRO A 134 21.68 4.30 1.90
CA PRO A 134 21.15 3.58 0.75
C PRO A 134 20.27 2.41 1.21
N TYR A 135 19.11 2.23 0.58
CA TYR A 135 18.17 1.16 0.91
C TYR A 135 17.43 0.61 -0.32
N ILE A 136 17.01 -0.65 -0.20
CA ILE A 136 16.02 -1.31 -1.05
C ILE A 136 15.11 -2.12 -0.12
N THR A 137 13.80 -1.95 -0.24
CA THR A 137 12.79 -2.75 0.47
C THR A 137 11.72 -3.20 -0.50
N LEU A 138 11.22 -4.42 -0.30
CA LEU A 138 10.11 -4.99 -1.06
C LEU A 138 8.90 -5.11 -0.15
N ASP A 139 7.72 -4.76 -0.66
CA ASP A 139 6.48 -5.15 0.00
C ASP A 139 6.30 -6.68 -0.14
N ASP A 140 5.73 -7.33 0.86
CA ASP A 140 5.50 -8.78 0.90
C ASP A 140 6.75 -9.67 0.74
N GLU A 141 7.96 -9.16 1.02
CA GLU A 141 9.23 -9.92 0.92
C GLU A 141 9.16 -11.28 1.62
N GLU A 142 8.64 -11.31 2.86
CA GLU A 142 8.53 -12.53 3.68
C GLU A 142 7.39 -13.45 3.24
N LYS A 143 6.27 -12.88 2.79
CA LYS A 143 5.07 -13.64 2.38
C LYS A 143 5.21 -14.22 0.96
N GLY A 144 5.99 -13.55 0.11
CA GLY A 144 5.96 -13.78 -1.32
C GLY A 144 4.68 -13.28 -1.97
N ILE A 145 4.57 -13.48 -3.28
CA ILE A 145 3.41 -13.12 -4.08
C ILE A 145 2.76 -14.40 -4.59
N ALA A 146 1.48 -14.61 -4.27
CA ALA A 146 0.66 -15.66 -4.84
C ALA A 146 -0.14 -15.12 -6.02
N VAL A 147 -0.18 -15.86 -7.12
CA VAL A 147 -1.02 -15.55 -8.29
C VAL A 147 -1.83 -16.77 -8.72
N PRO A 148 -3.05 -16.57 -9.25
CA PRO A 148 -3.90 -17.68 -9.67
C PRO A 148 -3.29 -18.42 -10.87
N SER A 149 -3.80 -19.63 -11.13
CA SER A 149 -3.44 -20.41 -12.32
C SER A 149 -3.85 -19.71 -13.63
N ALA A 150 -4.85 -18.84 -13.59
CA ALA A 150 -5.29 -18.06 -14.74
C ALA A 150 -4.24 -17.01 -15.15
N GLU A 151 -4.34 -16.50 -16.39
CA GLU A 151 -3.53 -15.34 -16.78
C GLU A 151 -3.89 -14.15 -15.88
N SER A 152 -2.88 -13.52 -15.29
CA SER A 152 -3.07 -12.37 -14.39
C SER A 152 -1.91 -11.39 -14.47
N GLU A 153 -2.19 -10.11 -14.25
CA GLU A 153 -1.15 -9.09 -14.03
C GLU A 153 -0.83 -8.99 -12.53
N LEU A 154 0.45 -8.84 -12.19
CA LEU A 154 0.91 -8.63 -10.82
C LEU A 154 1.88 -7.44 -10.72
N ASN A 155 1.97 -6.84 -9.54
CA ASN A 155 2.91 -5.77 -9.24
C ASN A 155 3.83 -6.18 -8.10
N ILE A 156 5.12 -5.89 -8.25
CA ILE A 156 6.13 -6.01 -7.19
C ILE A 156 6.47 -4.58 -6.78
N HIS A 157 6.10 -4.18 -5.56
CA HIS A 157 6.40 -2.85 -5.06
C HIS A 157 7.83 -2.78 -4.53
N VAL A 158 8.61 -1.84 -5.07
CA VAL A 158 10.02 -1.62 -4.72
C VAL A 158 10.15 -0.20 -4.21
N LYS A 159 10.60 -0.05 -2.96
CA LYS A 159 11.00 1.26 -2.41
C LYS A 159 12.51 1.28 -2.32
N ALA A 160 13.14 2.25 -2.97
CA ALA A 160 14.59 2.38 -2.99
C ALA A 160 15.00 3.84 -3.21
N ASN A 161 16.14 4.23 -2.64
CA ASN A 161 16.83 5.50 -2.98
C ASN A 161 18.12 5.27 -3.79
N VAL A 162 18.34 4.04 -4.25
CA VAL A 162 19.45 3.67 -5.13
C VAL A 162 18.94 3.20 -6.49
N GLU A 163 19.76 3.31 -7.52
CA GLU A 163 19.47 2.65 -8.79
C GLU A 163 19.45 1.13 -8.61
N TRP A 164 18.44 0.48 -9.19
CA TRP A 164 18.24 -0.97 -9.11
C TRP A 164 17.85 -1.57 -10.46
N ILE A 165 18.08 -2.87 -10.57
CA ILE A 165 17.62 -3.73 -11.67
C ILE A 165 16.96 -4.98 -11.07
N TYR A 166 16.24 -5.74 -11.89
CA TYR A 166 15.74 -7.04 -11.48
C TYR A 166 16.16 -8.16 -12.44
N THR A 167 16.17 -9.38 -11.92
CA THR A 167 16.34 -10.61 -12.70
C THR A 167 15.32 -11.65 -12.25
N LEU A 168 14.95 -12.55 -13.17
CA LEU A 168 14.06 -13.67 -12.91
C LEU A 168 14.85 -14.98 -13.00
N GLU A 169 14.68 -15.84 -12.00
CA GLU A 169 15.21 -17.20 -11.98
C GLU A 169 14.08 -18.20 -12.26
N ASN A 170 14.10 -18.86 -13.42
CA ASN A 170 13.05 -19.78 -13.89
C ASN A 170 11.67 -19.13 -14.15
N GLY A 171 11.64 -17.82 -14.42
CA GLY A 171 10.42 -17.05 -14.67
C GLY A 171 10.01 -16.94 -16.15
N SER A 172 10.21 -17.98 -16.98
CA SER A 172 9.86 -17.92 -18.42
C SER A 172 8.37 -17.72 -18.70
N TRP A 173 7.53 -18.00 -17.70
CA TRP A 173 6.07 -17.81 -17.72
C TRP A 173 5.64 -16.42 -17.23
N LEU A 174 6.60 -15.55 -16.89
CA LEU A 174 6.38 -14.15 -16.58
C LEU A 174 6.88 -13.27 -17.72
N THR A 175 6.03 -12.34 -18.17
CA THR A 175 6.39 -11.32 -19.15
C THR A 175 6.44 -9.95 -18.48
N GLU A 176 7.52 -9.19 -18.71
CA GLU A 176 7.62 -7.78 -18.28
C GLU A 176 6.60 -6.93 -19.02
N ILE A 177 5.73 -6.24 -18.27
CA ILE A 177 4.88 -5.19 -18.82
C ILE A 177 5.60 -3.85 -18.72
N ALA A 178 6.11 -3.52 -17.53
CA ALA A 178 6.84 -2.27 -17.28
C ALA A 178 7.74 -2.35 -16.05
N VAL A 179 8.84 -1.58 -16.07
CA VAL A 179 9.62 -1.21 -14.89
C VAL A 179 9.26 0.22 -14.52
N LEU A 180 8.72 0.42 -13.32
CA LEU A 180 8.29 1.70 -12.77
C LEU A 180 9.34 2.21 -11.78
N GLU A 181 9.21 3.46 -11.34
CA GLU A 181 10.07 4.04 -10.30
C GLU A 181 9.90 3.29 -8.97
N ASN A 182 8.67 2.91 -8.64
CA ASN A 182 8.27 2.28 -7.38
C ASN A 182 7.92 0.78 -7.51
N GLY A 183 8.32 0.12 -8.60
CA GLY A 183 8.03 -1.30 -8.74
C GLY A 183 8.18 -1.90 -10.14
N ILE A 184 7.74 -3.13 -10.28
CA ILE A 184 7.77 -3.93 -11.51
C ILE A 184 6.36 -4.44 -11.77
N LYS A 185 5.87 -4.26 -13.00
CA LYS A 185 4.60 -4.82 -13.44
C LYS A 185 4.87 -6.00 -14.37
N LEU A 186 4.38 -7.19 -14.01
CA LEU A 186 4.55 -8.43 -14.76
C LEU A 186 3.19 -9.02 -15.15
N ARG A 187 3.19 -9.82 -16.20
CA ARG A 187 2.08 -10.70 -16.58
C ARG A 187 2.48 -12.14 -16.33
N ALA A 188 1.70 -12.86 -15.53
CA ALA A 188 1.79 -14.30 -15.42
C ALA A 188 0.92 -14.96 -16.48
N GLU A 189 1.53 -15.79 -17.32
CA GLU A 189 0.81 -16.66 -18.24
C GLU A 189 0.00 -17.71 -17.47
N ARG A 190 -1.07 -18.21 -18.09
CA ARG A 190 -1.85 -19.32 -17.53
C ARG A 190 -0.95 -20.51 -17.20
N ASN A 191 -1.12 -21.08 -16.02
CA ASN A 191 -0.53 -22.36 -15.64
C ASN A 191 -1.48 -23.49 -16.01
N SER A 192 -0.98 -24.52 -16.68
CA SER A 192 -1.70 -25.74 -17.03
C SER A 192 -1.07 -27.00 -16.42
N GLY A 193 0.01 -26.85 -15.63
CA GLY A 193 0.73 -27.93 -14.98
C GLY A 193 0.66 -27.85 -13.46
N GLU A 194 1.64 -28.45 -12.79
CA GLU A 194 1.79 -28.35 -11.34
C GLU A 194 2.03 -26.90 -10.88
N GLU A 195 1.88 -26.66 -9.57
CA GLU A 195 2.30 -25.40 -8.95
C GLU A 195 3.74 -25.07 -9.36
N ARG A 196 3.98 -23.80 -9.70
CA ARG A 196 5.30 -23.32 -10.12
C ARG A 196 5.66 -22.04 -9.41
N SER A 197 6.95 -21.85 -9.19
CA SER A 197 7.47 -20.63 -8.57
C SER A 197 8.71 -20.11 -9.28
N THR A 198 8.97 -18.83 -9.10
CA THR A 198 10.16 -18.14 -9.60
C THR A 198 10.66 -17.17 -8.55
N LYS A 199 11.97 -16.98 -8.49
CA LYS A 199 12.56 -15.91 -7.68
C LYS A 199 12.75 -14.67 -8.53
N VAL A 200 12.40 -13.52 -7.96
CA VAL A 200 12.73 -12.21 -8.48
C VAL A 200 13.81 -11.62 -7.60
N LYS A 201 14.99 -11.38 -8.18
CA LYS A 201 16.10 -10.75 -7.47
C LYS A 201 16.20 -9.28 -7.89
N ILE A 202 16.13 -8.38 -6.91
CA ILE A 202 16.35 -6.94 -7.06
C ILE A 202 17.77 -6.60 -6.61
N SER A 203 18.54 -5.91 -7.44
CA SER A 203 19.95 -5.64 -7.19
C SER A 203 20.35 -4.21 -7.52
N SER A 204 21.26 -3.64 -6.73
CA SER A 204 21.95 -2.40 -7.04
C SER A 204 23.42 -2.66 -7.35
N ALA A 205 23.89 -2.20 -8.51
CA ALA A 205 25.29 -2.35 -8.90
C ALA A 205 26.24 -1.57 -7.98
N GLN A 206 25.79 -0.44 -7.44
CA GLN A 206 26.57 0.43 -6.55
C GLN A 206 26.50 -0.05 -5.08
N HIS A 207 25.41 -0.74 -4.71
CA HIS A 207 25.20 -1.24 -3.35
C HIS A 207 24.78 -2.73 -3.35
N PRO A 208 25.67 -3.67 -3.71
CA PRO A 208 25.31 -5.10 -3.83
C PRO A 208 24.86 -5.76 -2.52
N SER A 209 25.23 -5.17 -1.37
CA SER A 209 24.78 -5.65 -0.05
C SER A 209 23.29 -5.40 0.20
N LEU A 210 22.60 -4.63 -0.65
CA LEU A 210 21.16 -4.36 -0.57
C LEU A 210 20.32 -5.30 -1.43
N ASP A 211 20.93 -6.31 -2.06
CA ASP A 211 20.21 -7.27 -2.88
C ASP A 211 19.01 -7.88 -2.11
N LYS A 212 17.84 -7.87 -2.75
CA LYS A 212 16.60 -8.43 -2.21
C LYS A 212 16.05 -9.52 -3.13
N GLU A 213 15.35 -10.48 -2.54
CA GLU A 213 14.68 -11.54 -3.28
C GLU A 213 13.23 -11.64 -2.83
N ILE A 214 12.33 -11.89 -3.78
CA ILE A 214 10.93 -12.24 -3.50
C ILE A 214 10.52 -13.42 -4.36
N VAL A 215 9.73 -14.32 -3.79
CA VAL A 215 9.20 -15.50 -4.49
C VAL A 215 7.82 -15.17 -5.04
N ILE A 216 7.59 -15.50 -6.31
CA ILE A 216 6.25 -15.53 -6.90
C ILE A 216 5.86 -17.00 -7.06
N THR A 217 4.72 -17.39 -6.49
CA THR A 217 4.13 -18.72 -6.62
C THR A 217 2.84 -18.62 -7.41
N GLN A 218 2.71 -19.45 -8.45
CA GLN A 218 1.51 -19.57 -9.25
C GLN A 218 0.85 -20.92 -9.00
N SER A 219 -0.44 -20.88 -8.66
CA SER A 219 -1.26 -22.07 -8.39
C SER A 219 -1.24 -23.08 -9.54
N ALA A 220 -1.43 -24.35 -9.20
CA ALA A 220 -1.52 -25.45 -10.16
C ALA A 220 -2.67 -25.24 -11.16
N GLY A 221 -2.49 -25.70 -12.39
CA GLY A 221 -3.41 -25.49 -13.51
C GLY A 221 -4.76 -26.20 -13.37
N ASN A 222 -4.86 -27.19 -12.47
CA ASN A 222 -6.12 -27.82 -12.13
C ASN A 222 -6.98 -26.95 -11.19
N ILE A 223 -6.45 -25.90 -10.57
CA ILE A 223 -7.22 -24.95 -9.79
C ILE A 223 -7.84 -23.92 -10.74
N ILE A 224 -9.16 -23.78 -10.76
CA ILE A 224 -9.89 -22.97 -11.76
C ILE A 224 -10.62 -21.76 -11.16
N LEU A 225 -10.77 -21.71 -9.83
CA LEU A 225 -11.27 -20.57 -9.07
C LEU A 225 -10.60 -20.56 -7.70
N GLU A 226 -10.11 -19.39 -7.27
CA GLU A 226 -9.57 -19.13 -5.93
C GLU A 226 -10.06 -17.77 -5.46
N GLU A 227 -10.62 -17.71 -4.26
CA GLU A 227 -11.13 -16.49 -3.66
C GLU A 227 -10.96 -16.54 -2.14
N ASN A 228 -10.29 -15.54 -1.60
CA ASN A 228 -10.01 -15.38 -0.18
C ASN A 228 -10.51 -14.04 0.39
N PHE A 229 -11.22 -13.26 -0.44
CA PHE A 229 -11.84 -11.99 -0.07
C PHE A 229 -10.93 -10.96 0.62
N ASP A 230 -9.60 -11.10 0.59
CA ASP A 230 -8.64 -10.20 1.25
C ASP A 230 -8.73 -8.74 0.75
N TRP A 231 -9.30 -8.55 -0.44
CA TRP A 231 -9.56 -7.26 -1.06
C TRP A 231 -10.81 -6.55 -0.49
N LEU A 232 -11.62 -7.23 0.32
CA LEU A 232 -12.70 -6.62 1.08
C LEU A 232 -12.16 -6.14 2.44
N THR A 233 -12.32 -4.85 2.75
CA THR A 233 -11.79 -4.23 3.97
C THR A 233 -12.88 -3.53 4.79
N TYR A 234 -14.08 -4.09 4.81
CA TYR A 234 -15.26 -3.49 5.43
C TYR A 234 -15.53 -4.03 6.85
N GLY A 235 -16.01 -3.17 7.73
CA GLY A 235 -16.49 -3.57 9.06
C GLY A 235 -15.42 -4.21 9.94
N SER A 236 -15.75 -5.35 10.55
CA SER A 236 -14.96 -6.01 11.59
C SER A 236 -14.64 -7.47 11.21
N THR A 237 -13.56 -8.04 11.75
CA THR A 237 -13.30 -9.49 11.75
C THR A 237 -14.20 -10.24 12.73
N ILE A 238 -14.68 -9.57 13.78
CA ILE A 238 -15.41 -10.19 14.90
C ILE A 238 -16.85 -10.50 14.49
N PHE A 239 -17.22 -11.77 14.42
CA PHE A 239 -18.49 -12.22 13.82
C PHE A 239 -19.76 -11.58 14.39
N TYR A 240 -19.84 -11.39 15.71
CA TYR A 240 -21.03 -10.78 16.33
C TYR A 240 -21.13 -9.26 16.16
N ASP A 241 -20.05 -8.60 15.75
CA ASP A 241 -20.08 -7.18 15.39
C ASP A 241 -20.51 -7.05 13.92
N THR A 242 -21.54 -6.25 13.67
CA THR A 242 -22.07 -6.01 12.30
C THR A 242 -21.83 -4.58 11.85
N SER A 243 -21.09 -3.80 12.64
CA SER A 243 -20.79 -2.40 12.34
C SER A 243 -19.91 -2.31 11.10
N GLY A 244 -20.28 -1.42 10.17
CA GLY A 244 -19.47 -1.11 8.98
C GLY A 244 -19.43 -2.18 7.88
N GLU A 245 -20.16 -3.29 8.01
CA GLU A 245 -20.29 -4.27 6.92
C GLU A 245 -21.02 -3.66 5.71
N LYS A 246 -20.69 -4.12 4.50
CA LYS A 246 -21.20 -3.52 3.27
C LYS A 246 -21.96 -4.52 2.42
N ARG A 247 -23.24 -4.24 2.16
CA ARG A 247 -24.11 -5.10 1.35
C ARG A 247 -23.66 -5.13 -0.13
N MET A 248 -23.80 -6.28 -0.79
CA MET A 248 -23.29 -6.54 -2.15
C MET A 248 -23.83 -5.60 -3.22
N ASP A 249 -25.10 -5.20 -3.12
CA ASP A 249 -25.70 -4.22 -4.03
C ASP A 249 -25.03 -2.84 -3.95
N SER A 250 -24.36 -2.53 -2.84
CA SER A 250 -23.58 -1.31 -2.62
C SER A 250 -22.09 -1.44 -2.93
N TRP A 251 -21.59 -2.61 -3.34
CA TRP A 251 -20.18 -2.80 -3.72
C TRP A 251 -19.74 -1.82 -4.82
N THR A 252 -18.46 -1.47 -4.83
CA THR A 252 -17.85 -0.64 -5.87
C THR A 252 -17.87 -1.36 -7.22
N SER A 253 -17.54 -0.65 -8.30
CA SER A 253 -17.49 -1.26 -9.63
C SER A 253 -16.39 -2.33 -9.70
N ASP A 254 -15.18 -2.00 -9.25
CA ASP A 254 -14.03 -2.91 -9.18
C ASP A 254 -14.33 -4.17 -8.34
N GLU A 255 -15.07 -4.02 -7.23
CA GLU A 255 -15.50 -5.15 -6.39
C GLU A 255 -16.48 -6.07 -7.14
N LYS A 256 -17.41 -5.50 -7.92
CA LYS A 256 -18.39 -6.25 -8.72
C LYS A 256 -17.77 -6.91 -9.95
N GLU A 257 -16.73 -6.32 -10.54
CA GLU A 257 -16.02 -6.85 -11.70
C GLU A 257 -15.33 -8.19 -11.43
N ARG A 258 -15.17 -8.57 -10.15
CA ARG A 258 -14.70 -9.90 -9.73
C ARG A 258 -15.70 -11.03 -9.99
N GLY A 259 -16.92 -10.71 -10.45
CA GLY A 259 -17.87 -11.68 -11.00
C GLY A 259 -18.75 -12.42 -9.98
N TRP A 260 -18.57 -12.16 -8.68
CA TRP A 260 -19.45 -12.66 -7.62
C TRP A 260 -20.79 -11.93 -7.64
N THR A 261 -21.89 -12.68 -7.47
CA THR A 261 -23.24 -12.10 -7.45
C THR A 261 -24.10 -12.69 -6.35
N SER A 262 -25.22 -12.04 -6.05
CA SER A 262 -26.25 -12.52 -5.12
C SER A 262 -27.63 -12.29 -5.71
N THR A 263 -28.58 -13.16 -5.41
CA THR A 263 -29.97 -13.00 -5.85
C THR A 263 -30.63 -11.85 -5.07
N GLU A 264 -31.39 -11.00 -5.75
CA GLU A 264 -32.25 -10.02 -5.09
C GLU A 264 -33.34 -10.74 -4.28
N ASN A 265 -33.33 -10.57 -2.97
CA ASN A 265 -34.31 -11.22 -2.11
C ASN A 265 -35.62 -10.43 -2.10
N THR A 266 -36.64 -10.95 -2.79
CA THR A 266 -37.97 -10.33 -2.91
C THR A 266 -38.71 -10.20 -1.58
N ASN A 267 -38.35 -11.00 -0.57
CA ASN A 267 -38.90 -10.91 0.78
C ASN A 267 -38.24 -9.80 1.62
N SER A 268 -37.15 -9.21 1.12
CA SER A 268 -36.38 -8.16 1.80
C SER A 268 -36.14 -6.95 0.89
N SER A 269 -37.20 -6.42 0.28
CA SER A 269 -37.12 -5.20 -0.55
C SER A 269 -36.10 -5.31 -1.70
N ASN A 270 -35.99 -6.49 -2.31
CA ASN A 270 -35.07 -6.80 -3.42
C ASN A 270 -33.59 -6.54 -3.10
N GLN A 271 -33.20 -6.66 -1.84
CA GLN A 271 -31.80 -6.52 -1.43
C GLN A 271 -31.00 -7.79 -1.77
N GLN A 272 -29.76 -7.60 -2.21
CA GLN A 272 -28.76 -8.67 -2.32
C GLN A 272 -28.16 -8.93 -0.93
N LEU A 273 -28.65 -9.94 -0.21
CA LEU A 273 -28.34 -10.16 1.22
C LEU A 273 -27.00 -10.87 1.46
N VAL A 274 -25.97 -10.47 0.74
CA VAL A 274 -24.56 -10.80 1.02
C VAL A 274 -23.87 -9.54 1.51
N TYR A 275 -23.06 -9.67 2.57
CA TYR A 275 -22.38 -8.55 3.19
C TYR A 275 -20.87 -8.79 3.17
N ALA A 276 -20.14 -7.90 2.52
CA ALA A 276 -18.69 -7.83 2.60
C ALA A 276 -18.24 -7.43 4.01
N ARG A 277 -17.23 -8.13 4.48
CA ARG A 277 -16.49 -7.87 5.72
C ARG A 277 -14.99 -7.99 5.44
N THR A 278 -14.15 -7.69 6.42
CA THR A 278 -12.70 -7.69 6.21
C THR A 278 -12.22 -9.14 6.01
N GLY A 279 -11.81 -9.48 4.79
CA GLY A 279 -11.34 -10.81 4.43
C GLY A 279 -12.41 -11.92 4.28
N PHE A 280 -13.71 -11.62 4.31
CA PHE A 280 -14.75 -12.65 4.13
C PHE A 280 -16.12 -12.04 3.82
N VAL A 281 -17.10 -12.88 3.47
CA VAL A 281 -18.51 -12.46 3.30
C VAL A 281 -19.44 -13.12 4.30
N LYS A 282 -20.54 -12.44 4.63
CA LYS A 282 -21.65 -12.96 5.45
C LYS A 282 -22.90 -13.13 4.60
N LEU A 283 -23.51 -14.30 4.69
CA LEU A 283 -24.77 -14.65 4.05
C LEU A 283 -25.95 -14.32 4.98
N GLY A 284 -26.90 -13.52 4.50
CA GLY A 284 -28.18 -13.28 5.16
C GLY A 284 -28.17 -12.29 6.32
N LYS A 285 -29.35 -12.09 6.89
CA LYS A 285 -29.63 -11.27 8.08
C LYS A 285 -30.79 -11.87 8.87
N THR A 286 -31.27 -11.16 9.89
CA THR A 286 -32.50 -11.58 10.59
C THR A 286 -33.67 -11.70 9.62
N ASN A 287 -34.43 -12.80 9.72
CA ASN A 287 -35.58 -13.19 8.90
C ASN A 287 -35.28 -13.61 7.45
N TYR A 288 -34.06 -13.45 6.93
CA TYR A 288 -33.83 -13.62 5.50
C TYR A 288 -32.43 -14.16 5.19
N GLY A 289 -32.36 -15.23 4.42
CA GLY A 289 -31.11 -15.75 3.84
C GLY A 289 -30.65 -14.92 2.64
N GLY A 290 -29.36 -15.02 2.35
CA GLY A 290 -28.74 -14.51 1.12
C GLY A 290 -27.84 -15.58 0.51
N ASP A 291 -27.73 -15.56 -0.81
CA ASP A 291 -26.86 -16.46 -1.56
C ASP A 291 -25.64 -15.73 -2.12
N LEU A 292 -24.50 -16.40 -2.08
CA LEU A 292 -23.31 -16.05 -2.84
C LEU A 292 -23.23 -16.98 -4.06
N THR A 293 -23.15 -16.41 -5.24
CA THR A 293 -22.98 -17.14 -6.50
C THR A 293 -21.64 -16.80 -7.14
N SER A 294 -20.83 -17.81 -7.44
CA SER A 294 -19.51 -17.65 -8.07
C SER A 294 -19.58 -17.06 -9.48
N PRO A 295 -18.47 -16.54 -10.02
CA PRO A 295 -18.30 -16.43 -11.47
C PRO A 295 -18.53 -17.78 -12.16
N THR A 296 -18.74 -17.76 -13.47
CA THR A 296 -18.70 -18.98 -14.30
C THR A 296 -17.31 -19.61 -14.21
N LEU A 297 -17.25 -20.94 -14.23
CA LEU A 297 -16.00 -21.69 -14.32
C LEU A 297 -15.42 -21.64 -15.75
N SER A 298 -15.29 -20.44 -16.32
CA SER A 298 -14.99 -20.20 -17.75
C SER A 298 -13.64 -20.78 -18.20
N ASN A 299 -12.78 -21.14 -17.27
CA ASN A 299 -11.48 -21.78 -17.50
C ASN A 299 -11.57 -23.30 -17.69
N LEU A 300 -12.76 -23.91 -17.54
CA LEU A 300 -13.00 -25.32 -17.88
C LEU A 300 -13.10 -25.50 -19.39
N GLU A 301 -12.11 -26.14 -19.99
CA GLU A 301 -12.07 -26.43 -21.43
C GLU A 301 -12.97 -27.60 -21.83
N GLN A 302 -13.25 -28.50 -20.88
CA GLN A 302 -14.08 -29.68 -21.06
C GLN A 302 -14.92 -29.96 -19.83
N THR A 303 -16.00 -30.71 -20.00
CA THR A 303 -16.79 -31.21 -18.88
C THR A 303 -15.90 -32.05 -17.97
N SER A 304 -15.84 -31.67 -16.69
CA SER A 304 -14.96 -32.28 -15.69
C SER A 304 -15.67 -32.38 -14.33
N ASN A 305 -15.23 -33.29 -13.48
CA ASN A 305 -15.57 -33.28 -12.06
C ASN A 305 -14.66 -32.28 -11.35
N VAL A 306 -15.25 -31.50 -10.46
CA VAL A 306 -14.53 -30.52 -9.67
C VAL A 306 -14.79 -30.71 -8.19
N ARG A 307 -13.76 -30.55 -7.37
CA ARG A 307 -13.88 -30.42 -5.93
C ARG A 307 -13.97 -28.94 -5.58
N VAL A 308 -14.97 -28.59 -4.78
CA VAL A 308 -15.12 -27.26 -4.19
C VAL A 308 -14.72 -27.39 -2.73
N THR A 309 -13.74 -26.61 -2.30
CA THR A 309 -13.36 -26.45 -0.89
C THR A 309 -13.58 -25.01 -0.47
N PHE A 310 -14.02 -24.79 0.76
CA PHE A 310 -14.18 -23.45 1.31
C PHE A 310 -14.14 -23.50 2.83
N LYS A 311 -13.99 -22.33 3.47
CA LYS A 311 -14.20 -22.19 4.90
C LYS A 311 -15.55 -21.57 5.20
N ALA A 312 -16.17 -22.02 6.28
CA ALA A 312 -17.41 -21.45 6.77
C ALA A 312 -17.48 -21.39 8.29
N VAL A 313 -18.18 -20.40 8.84
CA VAL A 313 -18.44 -20.27 10.27
C VAL A 313 -19.89 -19.82 10.48
N PRO A 314 -20.65 -20.40 11.43
CA PRO A 314 -22.01 -19.96 11.70
C PRO A 314 -22.03 -18.75 12.65
N TYR A 315 -23.05 -17.91 12.56
CA TYR A 315 -23.19 -16.77 13.46
C TYR A 315 -23.63 -17.17 14.87
N GLN A 316 -22.89 -16.68 15.87
CA GLN A 316 -23.28 -16.71 17.28
C GLN A 316 -23.20 -15.29 17.86
N THR A 317 -24.17 -14.88 18.69
CA THR A 317 -24.07 -13.60 19.43
C THR A 317 -22.94 -13.67 20.46
N LYS A 318 -22.45 -12.50 20.93
CA LYS A 318 -21.49 -12.43 22.05
C LYS A 318 -21.97 -13.20 23.29
N GLY A 319 -23.29 -13.21 23.54
CA GLY A 319 -23.91 -13.94 24.65
C GLY A 319 -24.19 -15.43 24.39
N GLY A 320 -23.68 -16.00 23.30
CA GLY A 320 -23.79 -17.44 23.01
C GLY A 320 -25.08 -17.88 22.31
N THR A 321 -25.95 -16.96 21.89
CA THR A 321 -27.14 -17.33 21.11
C THR A 321 -26.75 -17.70 19.68
N ARG A 322 -27.06 -18.93 19.29
CA ARG A 322 -26.75 -19.49 17.97
C ARG A 322 -27.91 -19.24 16.99
N ASP A 323 -27.57 -18.86 15.77
CA ASP A 323 -28.48 -18.93 14.63
C ASP A 323 -28.73 -20.41 14.24
N THR A 324 -29.59 -20.68 13.25
CA THR A 324 -29.48 -21.93 12.51
C THR A 324 -28.26 -21.87 11.58
N ASN A 325 -27.80 -23.02 11.11
CA ASN A 325 -26.49 -23.15 10.45
C ASN A 325 -26.50 -24.04 9.21
N THR A 326 -27.59 -24.01 8.46
CA THR A 326 -27.71 -24.76 7.20
C THR A 326 -27.16 -23.92 6.04
N LEU A 327 -26.24 -24.49 5.28
CA LEU A 327 -25.76 -23.94 4.01
C LEU A 327 -26.29 -24.78 2.86
N ASN A 328 -27.19 -24.24 2.06
CA ASN A 328 -27.71 -24.91 0.88
C ASN A 328 -26.77 -24.70 -0.31
N ILE A 329 -26.59 -25.76 -1.11
CA ILE A 329 -25.63 -25.82 -2.21
C ILE A 329 -26.40 -26.13 -3.49
N GLU A 330 -26.12 -25.35 -4.53
CA GLU A 330 -26.68 -25.53 -5.85
C GLU A 330 -25.58 -25.30 -6.91
N ALA A 331 -25.56 -26.14 -7.94
CA ALA A 331 -24.83 -25.86 -9.18
C ALA A 331 -25.81 -25.25 -10.17
N LEU A 332 -25.56 -24.01 -10.58
CA LEU A 332 -26.28 -23.38 -11.69
C LEU A 332 -25.58 -23.75 -12.99
N GLY A 333 -26.35 -24.02 -14.05
CA GLY A 333 -25.79 -24.49 -15.33
C GLY A 333 -25.56 -26.00 -15.31
N ALA A 334 -24.43 -26.45 -15.87
CA ALA A 334 -24.07 -27.87 -15.87
C ALA A 334 -23.54 -28.35 -14.52
N GLY A 335 -23.63 -29.65 -14.30
CA GLY A 335 -23.08 -30.34 -13.15
C GLY A 335 -24.09 -30.65 -12.05
N THR A 336 -23.72 -31.55 -11.15
CA THR A 336 -24.55 -31.96 -10.01
C THR A 336 -23.70 -32.03 -8.74
N PRO A 337 -24.04 -31.24 -7.70
CA PRO A 337 -23.38 -31.34 -6.40
C PRO A 337 -23.58 -32.71 -5.76
N SER A 338 -22.56 -33.22 -5.06
CA SER A 338 -22.63 -34.46 -4.28
C SER A 338 -23.54 -34.33 -3.05
N VAL A 339 -23.80 -33.11 -2.60
CA VAL A 339 -24.68 -32.75 -1.49
C VAL A 339 -25.43 -31.47 -1.84
N ASN A 340 -26.69 -31.37 -1.41
CA ASN A 340 -27.51 -30.16 -1.61
C ASN A 340 -27.50 -29.22 -0.40
N SER A 341 -26.93 -29.67 0.73
CA SER A 341 -26.82 -28.88 1.94
C SER A 341 -25.72 -29.40 2.85
N LEU A 342 -25.11 -28.51 3.62
CA LEU A 342 -24.19 -28.81 4.71
C LEU A 342 -24.67 -28.15 6.00
N THR A 343 -24.33 -28.77 7.14
CA THR A 343 -24.50 -28.16 8.47
C THR A 343 -23.17 -27.57 8.90
N ILE A 344 -23.15 -26.28 9.20
CA ILE A 344 -21.94 -25.53 9.54
C ILE A 344 -21.85 -25.44 11.07
N ASP A 345 -21.19 -26.41 11.73
CA ASP A 345 -21.27 -26.61 13.20
C ASP A 345 -20.02 -26.16 13.98
N ASN A 346 -19.06 -25.51 13.33
CA ASN A 346 -17.86 -24.94 13.96
C ASN A 346 -18.14 -23.59 14.62
N TRP A 347 -18.95 -23.60 15.68
CA TRP A 347 -19.35 -22.41 16.42
C TRP A 347 -18.14 -21.65 16.99
N PRO A 348 -18.11 -20.30 16.87
CA PRO A 348 -17.02 -19.50 17.41
C PRO A 348 -17.02 -19.53 18.95
N ASP A 349 -15.81 -19.55 19.52
CA ASP A 349 -15.56 -19.42 20.95
C ASP A 349 -14.88 -18.06 21.21
N TYR A 350 -15.68 -17.07 21.61
CA TYR A 350 -15.20 -15.69 21.78
C TYR A 350 -14.36 -15.48 23.04
N ASP A 351 -14.36 -16.43 23.98
CA ASP A 351 -13.50 -16.36 25.17
C ASP A 351 -12.09 -16.87 24.83
N ALA A 352 -11.99 -17.91 24.00
CA ALA A 352 -10.72 -18.46 23.52
C ALA A 352 -10.13 -17.71 22.31
N ASP A 353 -11.00 -17.20 21.42
CA ASP A 353 -10.63 -16.52 20.17
C ASP A 353 -11.42 -15.19 20.03
N PRO A 354 -11.07 -14.16 20.84
CA PRO A 354 -11.79 -12.88 20.84
C PRO A 354 -11.69 -12.11 19.51
N GLU A 355 -10.61 -12.33 18.75
CA GLU A 355 -10.35 -11.68 17.46
C GLU A 355 -10.91 -12.47 16.26
N CYS A 356 -11.47 -13.67 16.50
CA CYS A 356 -12.05 -14.57 15.48
C CYS A 356 -11.04 -14.96 14.37
N THR A 357 -9.80 -15.24 14.76
CA THR A 357 -8.71 -15.58 13.83
C THR A 357 -8.42 -17.08 13.80
N GLU A 358 -8.40 -17.73 14.97
CA GLU A 358 -8.08 -19.16 15.12
C GLU A 358 -9.18 -20.06 14.56
N VAL A 359 -10.44 -19.64 14.68
CA VAL A 359 -11.59 -20.35 14.13
C VAL A 359 -11.46 -20.63 12.62
N TRP A 360 -10.85 -19.71 11.86
CA TRP A 360 -10.61 -19.89 10.42
C TRP A 360 -9.45 -20.85 10.13
N GLN A 361 -8.56 -21.10 11.09
CA GLN A 361 -7.44 -22.04 10.93
C GLN A 361 -7.83 -23.48 11.31
N ALA A 362 -8.92 -23.64 12.08
CA ALA A 362 -9.40 -24.94 12.51
C ALA A 362 -9.85 -25.81 11.33
N GLU A 363 -9.52 -27.10 11.38
CA GLU A 363 -9.97 -28.08 10.38
C GLU A 363 -11.50 -28.18 10.32
N THR A 364 -12.17 -27.93 11.46
CA THR A 364 -13.63 -27.93 11.56
C THR A 364 -14.29 -26.78 10.79
N ALA A 365 -13.54 -25.75 10.39
CA ALA A 365 -14.05 -24.68 9.54
C ALA A 365 -13.98 -25.01 8.04
N LYS A 366 -13.30 -26.09 7.64
CA LYS A 366 -13.13 -26.48 6.24
C LYS A 366 -14.27 -27.39 5.81
N TYR A 367 -14.86 -27.07 4.67
CA TYR A 367 -15.96 -27.81 4.07
C TYR A 367 -15.62 -28.13 2.62
N GLU A 368 -16.13 -29.26 2.14
CA GLU A 368 -15.96 -29.67 0.76
C GLU A 368 -17.21 -30.33 0.18
N PHE A 369 -17.34 -30.26 -1.15
CA PHE A 369 -18.25 -31.09 -1.93
C PHE A 369 -17.72 -31.24 -3.36
N ILE A 370 -18.27 -32.20 -4.10
CA ILE A 370 -17.90 -32.45 -5.49
C ILE A 370 -19.04 -31.99 -6.39
N ILE A 371 -18.73 -31.37 -7.52
CA ILE A 371 -19.68 -31.20 -8.63
C ILE A 371 -19.27 -32.15 -9.74
N THR A 372 -20.13 -33.13 -10.02
CA THR A 372 -19.92 -34.08 -11.12
C THR A 372 -20.39 -33.47 -12.43
N GLY A 373 -19.57 -33.48 -13.47
CA GLY A 373 -19.92 -32.99 -14.81
C GLY A 373 -20.10 -31.47 -14.91
N ALA A 374 -19.27 -30.69 -14.21
CA ALA A 374 -19.20 -29.25 -14.37
C ALA A 374 -18.60 -28.87 -15.74
N ASP A 375 -19.03 -27.75 -16.32
CA ASP A 375 -18.45 -27.18 -17.53
C ASP A 375 -18.25 -25.66 -17.39
N ALA A 376 -17.84 -24.97 -18.46
CA ALA A 376 -17.59 -23.53 -18.46
C ALA A 376 -18.81 -22.67 -18.05
N SER A 377 -20.04 -23.21 -18.12
CA SER A 377 -21.26 -22.52 -17.70
C SER A 377 -21.58 -22.69 -16.21
N THR A 378 -20.96 -23.66 -15.54
CA THR A 378 -21.22 -23.97 -14.14
C THR A 378 -20.92 -22.78 -13.25
N ARG A 379 -21.84 -22.50 -12.31
CA ARG A 379 -21.64 -21.58 -11.19
C ARG A 379 -22.04 -22.25 -9.89
N ILE A 380 -21.33 -21.94 -8.81
CA ILE A 380 -21.61 -22.45 -7.46
C ILE A 380 -22.47 -21.42 -6.75
N LYS A 381 -23.59 -21.86 -6.18
CA LYS A 381 -24.47 -21.03 -5.35
C LYS A 381 -24.55 -21.58 -3.93
N LEU A 382 -24.17 -20.75 -2.97
CA LEU A 382 -24.16 -21.04 -1.54
C LEU A 382 -25.20 -20.15 -0.84
N LEU A 383 -26.29 -20.73 -0.34
CA LEU A 383 -27.39 -20.01 0.32
C LEU A 383 -27.43 -20.31 1.82
N GLY A 384 -27.36 -19.27 2.65
CA GLY A 384 -27.58 -19.39 4.09
C GLY A 384 -29.06 -19.61 4.42
N GLY A 385 -29.45 -20.85 4.73
CA GLY A 385 -30.83 -21.20 5.07
C GLY A 385 -31.77 -21.02 3.88
N ALA A 386 -32.87 -20.28 4.05
CA ALA A 386 -33.83 -19.98 3.00
C ALA A 386 -33.94 -18.48 2.77
N TYR A 387 -34.40 -18.05 1.59
CA TYR A 387 -34.63 -16.63 1.30
C TYR A 387 -35.63 -16.00 2.27
N ASP A 388 -36.67 -16.72 2.66
CA ASP A 388 -37.61 -16.31 3.70
C ASP A 388 -37.48 -17.22 4.92
N LEU A 389 -37.06 -16.62 6.04
CA LEU A 389 -36.98 -17.25 7.36
C LEU A 389 -37.93 -16.55 8.35
N SER A 390 -38.78 -15.62 7.90
CA SER A 390 -39.62 -14.79 8.77
C SER A 390 -40.60 -15.60 9.63
N SER A 391 -41.01 -16.78 9.14
CA SER A 391 -41.84 -17.75 9.87
C SER A 391 -41.06 -18.91 10.48
N ALA A 392 -39.73 -18.94 10.36
CA ALA A 392 -38.89 -20.00 10.92
C ALA A 392 -38.61 -19.77 12.42
N SER A 393 -38.26 -20.85 13.13
CA SER A 393 -37.86 -20.79 14.54
C SER A 393 -36.65 -21.70 14.76
N PRO A 394 -35.43 -21.16 14.92
CA PRO A 394 -35.05 -19.74 14.82
C PRO A 394 -35.25 -19.12 13.42
N ASN A 395 -35.46 -17.81 13.36
CA ASN A 395 -35.67 -17.03 12.12
C ASN A 395 -34.37 -16.44 11.54
N LYS A 396 -33.20 -17.04 11.82
CA LYS A 396 -31.89 -16.49 11.47
C LYS A 396 -30.95 -17.62 11.06
N ASN A 397 -30.23 -17.45 9.96
CA ASN A 397 -29.24 -18.40 9.46
C ASN A 397 -28.05 -17.67 8.83
N ARG A 398 -27.30 -16.89 9.63
CA ARG A 398 -26.12 -16.19 9.11
C ARG A 398 -24.92 -17.12 9.07
N ILE A 399 -24.26 -17.18 7.92
CA ILE A 399 -23.06 -17.99 7.70
C ILE A 399 -21.99 -17.08 7.09
N PHE A 400 -20.78 -17.15 7.62
CA PHE A 400 -19.60 -16.51 7.06
C PHE A 400 -18.89 -17.48 6.13
N ILE A 401 -18.40 -17.01 4.99
CA ILE A 401 -17.73 -17.82 3.96
C ILE A 401 -16.43 -17.14 3.56
N ASP A 402 -15.37 -17.95 3.42
CA ASP A 402 -14.06 -17.52 2.94
C ASP A 402 -13.30 -18.69 2.26
N ASP A 403 -12.12 -18.42 1.70
CA ASP A 403 -11.16 -19.40 1.17
C ASP A 403 -11.78 -20.40 0.17
N ILE A 404 -12.60 -19.90 -0.76
CA ILE A 404 -13.25 -20.72 -1.78
C ILE A 404 -12.21 -21.10 -2.85
N LYS A 405 -12.06 -22.41 -3.07
CA LYS A 405 -11.23 -22.98 -4.12
C LYS A 405 -12.01 -24.03 -4.90
N VAL A 406 -11.84 -24.03 -6.22
CA VAL A 406 -12.39 -25.05 -7.12
C VAL A 406 -11.25 -25.68 -7.90
N GLU A 407 -11.14 -27.00 -7.82
CA GLU A 407 -10.09 -27.77 -8.49
C GLU A 407 -10.67 -28.92 -9.31
N ILE A 408 -10.10 -29.16 -10.49
CA ILE A 408 -10.37 -30.33 -11.33
C ILE A 408 -9.77 -31.56 -10.65
N ILE A 409 -10.54 -32.65 -10.59
CA ILE A 409 -10.17 -33.90 -9.88
C ILE A 409 -10.14 -35.15 -10.77
N ASP A 410 -10.19 -34.95 -12.09
CA ASP A 410 -10.16 -36.04 -13.08
C ASP A 410 -8.75 -36.41 -13.54
#